data_AF-A0A3A0D4D9-F1
#
_entry.id   AF-A0A3A0D4D9-F1
#
_cell.length_a   1.000
_cell.length_b   1.000
_cell.length_c   1.000
_cell.angle_alpha   90.00
_cell.angle_beta   90.00
_cell.angle_gamma   90.00
#
_symmetry.space_group_name_H-M   'P 1'
#
loop_
_entity.id
_entity.type
_entity.pdbx_description
1 polymer ?
#
loop_
_entity_poly.entity_id
_entity_poly.type
_entity_poly.pdbx_seq_one_letter_code
_entity_poly.pdbx_strand_id
1 'polypeptide(L)'
;MGDDTLRIHRGGGWTGTGPAEGAGTRNISFPMEEDVARGFRVATIAASPGPAGDFDDDGDIDGADFLRWQRGESTHGLTDSDLDSWKSGFGVVSLAAASMPVPESMPYGTLLLAAIVGLRCQAEADRLATA
;
A
#
# COMPACT_ATOMS: atom_id res chain seq x y z
N MET A 1 50.76 -17.08 -0.33
CA MET A 1 49.76 -16.81 0.71
C MET A 1 48.57 -16.23 -0.01
N GLY A 2 47.63 -17.12 -0.36
CA GLY A 2 46.60 -16.85 -1.35
C GLY A 2 45.38 -16.17 -0.75
N ASP A 3 44.98 -15.07 -1.38
CA ASP A 3 43.63 -14.73 -1.80
C ASP A 3 42.49 -15.68 -1.35
N ASP A 4 41.98 -15.46 -0.12
CA ASP A 4 40.71 -16.05 0.35
C ASP A 4 39.77 -15.01 0.99
N THR A 5 39.79 -13.77 0.48
CA THR A 5 38.92 -12.68 0.97
C THR A 5 37.62 -12.53 0.15
N LEU A 6 37.40 -13.36 -0.87
CA LEU A 6 36.29 -13.19 -1.82
C LEU A 6 34.96 -13.84 -1.40
N ARG A 7 34.81 -14.30 -0.16
CA ARG A 7 33.57 -14.99 0.29
C ARG A 7 32.91 -14.43 1.56
N ILE A 8 33.28 -13.24 2.02
CA ILE A 8 32.86 -12.78 3.36
C ILE A 8 31.62 -11.88 3.37
N HIS A 9 31.13 -11.43 2.22
CA HIS A 9 29.97 -10.53 2.17
C HIS A 9 28.71 -11.30 1.78
N ARG A 10 28.07 -11.97 2.74
CA ARG A 10 26.68 -12.44 2.59
C ARG A 10 25.82 -11.87 3.69
N GLY A 11 24.78 -11.15 3.27
CA GLY A 11 23.76 -10.59 4.14
C GLY A 11 24.14 -9.21 4.69
N GLY A 12 23.19 -8.29 4.58
CA GLY A 12 23.18 -7.12 5.44
C GLY A 12 22.65 -7.51 6.81
N GLY A 13 22.93 -6.72 7.84
CA GLY A 13 22.09 -6.83 9.01
C GLY A 13 22.14 -5.62 9.90
N TRP A 14 21.13 -5.57 10.73
CA TRP A 14 20.72 -4.40 11.48
C TRP A 14 21.57 -4.25 12.74
N THR A 15 21.98 -3.03 13.04
CA THR A 15 22.63 -2.67 14.31
C THR A 15 21.68 -1.77 15.10
N GLY A 16 21.30 -2.21 16.30
CA GLY A 16 20.40 -1.47 17.20
C GLY A 16 19.09 -2.22 17.49
N THR A 17 18.32 -1.72 18.46
CA THR A 17 16.96 -2.19 18.83
C THR A 17 15.97 -1.02 18.81
N GLY A 18 16.27 0.03 18.05
CA GLY A 18 15.51 1.28 18.00
C GLY A 18 14.97 1.58 16.61
N PRO A 19 14.08 2.56 16.45
CA PRO A 19 13.31 2.79 15.21
C PRO A 19 14.14 3.31 14.01
N ALA A 20 15.42 3.66 14.20
CA ALA A 20 16.32 4.13 13.16
C ALA A 20 17.46 3.11 12.97
N GLU A 21 17.14 1.95 12.42
CA GLU A 21 18.14 0.90 12.19
C GLU A 21 18.96 1.19 10.92
N GLY A 22 20.29 1.26 11.06
CA GLY A 22 21.21 1.37 9.93
C GLY A 22 21.44 0.01 9.27
N ALA A 23 21.36 -0.05 7.94
CA ALA A 23 21.72 -1.23 7.17
C ALA A 23 23.23 -1.25 6.91
N GLY A 24 23.93 -2.27 7.42
CA GLY A 24 25.36 -2.49 7.18
C GLY A 24 25.66 -3.84 6.52
N THR A 25 26.75 -3.93 5.77
CA THR A 25 27.30 -5.22 5.30
C THR A 25 28.02 -5.91 6.45
N ARG A 26 27.84 -7.23 6.60
CA ARG A 26 28.43 -7.99 7.71
C ARG A 26 29.68 -8.74 7.26
N ASN A 27 30.76 -8.61 8.04
CA ASN A 27 31.96 -9.46 7.93
C ASN A 27 31.87 -10.59 8.95
N ILE A 28 31.57 -11.80 8.47
CA ILE A 28 31.65 -13.02 9.30
C ILE A 28 33.09 -13.52 9.32
N SER A 29 33.85 -13.17 10.37
CA SER A 29 35.26 -13.57 10.48
C SER A 29 35.44 -15.06 10.82
N PHE A 30 34.40 -15.72 11.34
CA PHE A 30 34.41 -17.15 11.69
C PHE A 30 33.06 -17.79 11.31
N PRO A 31 32.93 -18.43 10.14
CA PRO A 31 31.66 -18.94 9.63
C PRO A 31 31.15 -20.21 10.36
N MET A 32 31.90 -20.72 11.34
CA MET A 32 31.66 -22.01 12.00
C MET A 32 31.40 -21.89 13.50
N GLU A 33 31.36 -20.68 14.05
CA GLU A 33 30.89 -20.43 15.41
C GLU A 33 29.51 -19.78 15.33
N GLU A 34 28.48 -20.50 15.78
CA GLU A 34 27.12 -19.97 15.84
C GLU A 34 27.06 -18.95 16.97
N ASP A 35 27.17 -17.68 16.60
CA ASP A 35 26.92 -16.59 17.53
C ASP A 35 25.42 -16.52 17.81
N VAL A 36 25.01 -17.08 18.95
CA VAL A 36 23.62 -17.13 19.44
C VAL A 36 23.02 -15.72 19.57
N ALA A 37 23.84 -14.67 19.69
CA ALA A 37 23.37 -13.28 19.69
C ALA A 37 23.09 -12.73 18.27
N ARG A 38 23.44 -13.46 17.20
CA ARG A 38 23.43 -12.97 15.80
C ARG A 38 22.58 -13.82 14.84
N GLY A 39 21.64 -14.62 15.37
CA GLY A 39 20.69 -15.44 14.59
C GLY A 39 19.64 -14.66 13.78
N PHE A 40 18.81 -15.40 13.03
CA PHE A 40 17.68 -14.89 12.25
C PHE A 40 16.67 -14.19 13.17
N ARG A 41 16.39 -12.91 12.89
CA ARG A 41 15.40 -12.10 13.61
C ARG A 41 14.23 -11.84 12.68
N VAL A 42 13.04 -12.29 13.07
CA VAL A 42 11.79 -11.86 12.43
C VAL A 42 11.43 -10.50 13.02
N ALA A 43 11.45 -9.46 12.20
CA ALA A 43 10.92 -8.17 12.62
C ALA A 43 9.39 -8.28 12.69
N THR A 44 8.81 -8.04 13.87
CA THR A 44 7.37 -7.83 13.98
C THR A 44 7.07 -6.42 13.49
N ILE A 45 6.36 -6.31 12.37
CA ILE A 45 5.78 -5.03 11.96
C ILE A 45 4.63 -4.76 12.93
N ALA A 46 4.68 -3.64 13.66
CA ALA A 46 3.55 -3.25 14.47
C ALA A 46 2.34 -3.05 13.54
N ALA A 47 1.23 -3.75 13.82
CA ALA A 47 -0.03 -3.46 13.15
C ALA A 47 -0.37 -1.98 13.41
N SER A 48 -0.78 -1.26 12.37
CA SER A 48 -1.34 0.08 12.58
C SER A 48 -2.53 -0.08 13.53
N PRO A 49 -2.64 0.72 14.60
CA PRO A 49 -3.87 0.73 15.37
C PRO A 49 -5.03 1.05 14.41
N GLY A 50 -6.11 0.29 14.52
CA GLY A 50 -7.36 0.55 13.80
C GLY A 50 -7.91 1.94 14.13
N PRO A 51 -8.85 2.45 13.33
CA PRO A 51 -9.46 3.74 13.60
C PRO A 51 -10.16 3.72 14.97
N ALA A 52 -10.14 4.84 15.69
CA ALA A 52 -10.77 4.90 17.01
C ALA A 52 -12.28 4.67 16.89
N GLY A 53 -12.78 3.58 17.49
CA GLY A 53 -14.18 3.17 17.38
C GLY A 53 -14.38 1.84 16.64
N ASP A 54 -13.34 1.30 16.00
CA ASP A 54 -13.23 -0.07 15.51
C ASP A 54 -12.92 -0.98 16.71
N PHE A 55 -13.88 -1.81 17.10
CA PHE A 55 -13.84 -2.65 18.28
C PHE A 55 -13.83 -4.14 17.96
N ASP A 56 -14.00 -4.53 16.69
CA ASP A 56 -13.74 -5.90 16.24
C ASP A 56 -12.51 -6.06 15.35
N ASP A 57 -11.74 -4.98 15.19
CA ASP A 57 -10.44 -4.90 14.53
C ASP A 57 -10.51 -5.29 13.04
N ASP A 58 -11.65 -5.04 12.37
CA ASP A 58 -11.85 -5.38 10.96
C ASP A 58 -11.49 -4.23 9.98
N GLY A 59 -11.18 -3.05 10.53
CA GLY A 59 -10.68 -1.90 9.81
C GLY A 59 -11.74 -0.88 9.40
N ASP A 60 -13.00 -1.06 9.81
CA ASP A 60 -14.04 -0.05 9.67
C ASP A 60 -14.75 0.28 11.00
N ILE A 61 -15.77 1.16 10.93
CA ILE A 61 -16.52 1.59 12.11
C ILE A 61 -18.01 1.51 11.77
N ASP A 62 -18.64 0.41 12.17
CA ASP A 62 -19.98 0.04 11.75
C ASP A 62 -20.88 -0.48 12.90
N GLY A 63 -21.95 -1.20 12.57
CA GLY A 63 -22.88 -1.74 13.56
C GLY A 63 -22.31 -2.90 14.39
N ALA A 64 -21.35 -3.66 13.86
CA ALA A 64 -20.69 -4.75 14.56
C ALA A 64 -19.87 -4.20 15.75
N ASP A 65 -19.15 -3.09 15.54
CA ASP A 65 -18.44 -2.37 16.61
C ASP A 65 -19.38 -1.88 17.69
N PHE A 66 -20.52 -1.30 17.30
CA PHE A 66 -21.50 -0.84 18.26
C PHE A 66 -21.98 -1.97 19.17
N LEU A 67 -22.18 -3.16 18.60
CA LEU A 67 -22.56 -4.35 19.36
C LEU A 67 -21.44 -4.85 20.26
N ARG A 68 -20.16 -4.73 19.86
CA ARG A 68 -19.00 -4.99 20.73
C ARG A 68 -19.03 -4.07 21.94
N TRP A 69 -19.18 -2.77 21.71
CA TRP A 69 -19.30 -1.78 22.80
C TRP A 69 -20.46 -2.12 23.73
N GLN A 70 -21.66 -2.39 23.20
CA GLN A 70 -22.84 -2.72 24.03
C GLN A 70 -22.63 -3.96 24.92
N ARG A 71 -21.77 -4.90 24.52
CA ARG A 71 -21.41 -6.07 25.33
C ARG A 71 -20.23 -5.82 26.28
N GLY A 72 -19.68 -4.60 26.30
CA GLY A 72 -18.50 -4.25 27.09
C GLY A 72 -17.21 -4.82 26.51
N GLU A 73 -17.19 -5.14 25.21
CA GLU A 73 -16.04 -5.72 24.50
C GLU A 73 -15.17 -4.64 23.81
N SER A 74 -15.47 -3.35 23.97
CA SER A 74 -14.60 -2.28 23.50
C SER A 74 -13.35 -2.12 24.38
N THR A 75 -12.38 -1.35 23.90
CA THR A 75 -11.06 -1.17 24.52
C THR A 75 -11.10 -0.82 26.01
N HIS A 76 -12.06 0.00 26.44
CA HIS A 76 -12.23 0.40 27.84
C HIS A 76 -13.55 -0.13 28.45
N GLY A 77 -14.22 -1.07 27.78
CA GLY A 77 -15.53 -1.57 28.15
C GLY A 77 -16.66 -0.54 27.93
N LEU A 78 -17.76 -0.67 28.68
CA LEU A 78 -18.99 0.11 28.47
C LEU A 78 -18.87 1.58 28.92
N THR A 79 -17.96 2.34 28.30
CA THR A 79 -17.65 3.72 28.62
C THR A 79 -18.23 4.68 27.59
N ASP A 80 -18.54 5.90 28.03
CA ASP A 80 -19.03 6.96 27.15
C ASP A 80 -17.94 7.43 26.16
N SER A 81 -16.66 7.36 26.55
CA SER A 81 -15.54 7.72 25.66
C SER A 81 -15.41 6.80 24.45
N ASP A 82 -15.61 5.49 24.66
CA ASP A 82 -15.60 4.51 23.57
C ASP A 82 -16.82 4.71 22.67
N LEU A 83 -17.99 4.97 23.26
CA LEU A 83 -19.20 5.30 22.51
C LEU A 83 -19.03 6.56 21.66
N ASP A 84 -18.39 7.60 22.20
CA ASP A 84 -18.15 8.84 21.48
C ASP A 84 -17.13 8.66 20.34
N SER A 85 -16.13 7.78 20.54
CA SER A 85 -15.19 7.37 19.50
C SER A 85 -15.95 6.71 18.34
N TRP A 86 -16.80 5.73 18.65
CA TRP A 86 -17.67 5.08 17.67
C TRP A 86 -18.57 6.07 16.92
N LYS A 87 -19.30 6.94 17.63
CA LYS A 87 -20.17 7.96 17.00
C LYS A 87 -19.42 8.87 16.04
N SER A 88 -18.16 9.20 16.36
CA SER A 88 -17.35 10.11 15.54
C SER A 88 -16.86 9.48 14.25
N GLY A 89 -16.68 8.15 14.23
CA GLY A 89 -16.19 7.39 13.08
C GLY A 89 -17.29 6.64 12.31
N PHE A 90 -18.46 6.42 12.90
CA PHE A 90 -19.53 5.63 12.29
C PHE A 90 -19.95 6.21 10.93
N GLY A 91 -19.95 5.36 9.90
CA GLY A 91 -20.31 5.75 8.53
C GLY A 91 -19.26 6.61 7.82
N VAL A 92 -18.09 6.85 8.44
CA VAL A 92 -16.93 7.46 7.78
C VAL A 92 -16.24 6.39 6.95
N VAL A 93 -16.76 6.15 5.76
CA VAL A 93 -16.08 5.30 4.78
C VAL A 93 -14.89 6.08 4.22
N SER A 94 -13.67 5.69 4.61
CA SER A 94 -12.46 6.17 3.96
C SER A 94 -12.39 5.57 2.54
N LEU A 95 -13.09 6.19 1.60
CA LEU A 95 -12.90 5.92 0.19
C LEU A 95 -11.51 6.43 -0.18
N ALA A 96 -10.52 5.55 -0.08
CA ALA A 96 -9.25 5.74 -0.76
C ALA A 96 -9.57 5.83 -2.25
N ALA A 97 -9.66 7.06 -2.77
CA ALA A 97 -9.81 7.30 -4.18
C ALA A 97 -8.58 6.70 -4.86
N ALA A 98 -8.75 5.53 -5.46
CA ALA A 98 -7.72 4.94 -6.29
C ALA A 98 -7.51 5.86 -7.49
N SER A 99 -6.53 6.77 -7.38
CA SER A 99 -5.95 7.49 -8.52
C SER A 99 -5.05 6.52 -9.27
N MET A 100 -5.63 5.43 -9.78
CA MET A 100 -5.00 4.71 -10.87
C MET A 100 -5.30 5.53 -12.11
N PRO A 101 -4.28 6.00 -12.87
CA PRO A 101 -4.54 6.44 -14.23
C PRO A 101 -5.19 5.26 -14.93
N VAL A 102 -6.49 5.35 -15.17
CA VAL A 102 -7.16 4.46 -16.13
C VAL A 102 -6.35 4.63 -17.41
N PRO A 103 -5.78 3.55 -17.98
CA PRO A 103 -5.21 3.61 -19.31
C PRO A 103 -6.31 4.12 -20.23
N GLU A 104 -6.22 5.40 -20.52
CA GLU A 104 -7.21 6.21 -21.18
C GLU A 104 -7.72 5.53 -22.44
N SER A 105 -9.04 5.53 -22.60
CA SER A 105 -9.75 5.53 -23.88
C SER A 105 -8.79 5.59 -25.06
N MET A 106 -8.49 4.46 -25.72
CA MET A 106 -7.73 4.56 -26.96
C MET A 106 -8.48 5.56 -27.86
N PRO A 107 -7.79 6.57 -28.45
CA PRO A 107 -8.39 7.63 -29.26
C PRO A 107 -8.92 7.10 -30.60
N TYR A 108 -9.33 5.83 -30.69
CA TYR A 108 -9.95 5.24 -31.87
C TYR A 108 -11.19 6.03 -32.29
N GLY A 109 -11.99 6.50 -31.32
CA GLY A 109 -13.19 7.31 -31.61
C GLY A 109 -12.86 8.64 -32.28
N THR A 110 -11.82 9.34 -31.82
CA THR A 110 -11.40 10.62 -32.39
C THR A 110 -10.64 10.45 -33.71
N LEU A 111 -9.87 9.38 -33.87
CA LEU A 111 -9.22 9.01 -35.14
C LEU A 111 -10.24 8.62 -36.24
N LEU A 112 -11.30 7.88 -35.89
CA LEU A 112 -12.33 7.47 -36.85
C LEU A 112 -13.13 8.68 -37.38
N LEU A 113 -13.51 9.61 -36.50
CA LEU A 113 -14.20 10.84 -36.88
C LEU A 113 -13.35 11.73 -37.79
N ALA A 114 -12.07 11.90 -37.47
CA ALA A 114 -11.14 12.65 -38.31
C ALA A 114 -10.96 12.03 -39.71
N ALA A 115 -10.89 10.70 -39.80
CA ALA A 115 -10.80 9.98 -41.07
C ALA A 115 -12.07 10.15 -41.94
N ILE A 116 -13.25 10.07 -41.32
CA ILE A 116 -14.53 10.26 -42.03
C ILE A 116 -14.64 11.70 -42.56
N VAL A 117 -14.26 12.70 -41.76
CA VAL A 117 -14.26 14.10 -42.19
C VAL A 117 -13.25 14.34 -43.32
N GLY A 118 -12.03 13.78 -43.22
CA GLY A 118 -11.02 13.87 -44.27
C GLY A 118 -11.47 13.29 -45.61
N LEU A 119 -12.09 12.11 -45.60
CA LEU A 119 -12.64 11.46 -46.80
C LEU A 119 -13.79 12.26 -47.43
N ARG A 120 -14.60 12.93 -46.62
CA ARG A 120 -15.71 13.80 -47.11
C ARG A 120 -15.15 15.04 -47.79
N CYS A 121 -14.13 15.68 -47.22
CA CYS A 121 -13.48 16.84 -47.82
C CYS A 121 -12.78 16.51 -49.15
N GLN A 122 -12.14 15.34 -49.25
CA GLN A 122 -11.50 14.90 -50.51
C GLN A 122 -12.53 14.62 -51.61
N ALA A 123 -13.63 13.92 -51.28
CA ALA A 123 -14.69 13.65 -52.24
C ALA A 123 -15.38 14.94 -52.75
N GLU A 124 -15.44 15.99 -51.94
CA GLU A 124 -16.00 17.28 -52.32
C GLU A 124 -15.03 18.10 -53.18
N ALA A 125 -13.73 18.09 -52.86
CA ALA A 125 -12.69 18.71 -53.67
C ALA A 125 -12.62 18.10 -55.09
N ASP A 126 -12.68 16.77 -55.20
CA ASP A 126 -12.61 16.08 -56.50
C ASP A 126 -13.85 16.35 -57.39
N ARG A 127 -15.03 16.50 -56.78
CA ARG A 127 -16.27 16.85 -57.52
C ARG A 127 -16.22 18.25 -58.15
N LEU A 128 -15.58 19.20 -57.48
CA LEU A 128 -15.45 20.57 -57.98
C LEU A 128 -14.35 20.70 -59.04
N ALA A 129 -13.34 19.82 -59.06
CA ALA A 129 -12.27 19.81 -60.05
C ALA A 129 -12.67 19.20 -61.41
N THR A 130 -13.81 18.49 -61.46
CA THR A 130 -14.29 17.79 -62.67
C THR A 130 -15.49 18.49 -63.34
N ALA A 131 -15.90 19.67 -62.84
CA ALA A 131 -16.95 20.52 -63.38
C ALA A 131 -16.37 21.75 -64.10
#